data_AF-A0AAP0RCY0-F1
#
_entry.id   AF-A0AAP0RCY0-F1
#
_cell.length_a   1.000
_cell.length_b   1.000
_cell.length_c   1.000
_cell.angle_alpha   90.00
_cell.angle_beta   90.00
_cell.angle_gamma   90.00
#
_symmetry.space_group_name_H-M   'P 1'
#
loop_
_entity.id
_entity.type
_entity.pdbx_description
1 polymer ?
#
loop_
_entity_poly.entity_id
_entity_poly.type
_entity_poly.pdbx_seq_one_letter_code
_entity_poly.pdbx_strand_id
1 'polypeptide(L)'
;MVEDGGNEVLVDNESAETCLSRAQELVPVALEKAREVKGFPGRWKMIILKLQQIPSRLSDLSSHPCFSKNALCKEQLQAVSKTLKEAIELADLCVKEKYEGKLRMQSDLDALSGKLDLNLRDCGLLIKTGCSRWGYFADSCSWFFSRAGGCDPLQYKGIACPASDRALGGKAQSS
;
A
#
# COMPACT_ATOMS: atom_id res chain seq x y z
N MET A 1 16.64 -42.89 5.52
CA MET A 1 17.21 -41.78 4.75
C MET A 1 16.24 -40.62 4.86
N VAL A 2 16.70 -39.56 5.51
CA VAL A 2 16.06 -38.24 5.60
C VAL A 2 16.22 -37.53 4.26
N GLU A 3 15.22 -36.74 3.86
CA GLU A 3 15.27 -35.44 3.15
C GLU A 3 13.83 -34.88 3.29
N ASP A 4 13.56 -33.85 4.10
CA ASP A 4 13.69 -32.40 3.79
C ASP A 4 12.53 -31.93 2.86
N GLY A 5 11.60 -31.07 3.27
CA GLY A 5 11.86 -29.75 3.87
C GLY A 5 11.59 -28.67 2.82
N GLY A 6 10.33 -28.50 2.41
CA GLY A 6 9.97 -27.53 1.37
C GLY A 6 8.62 -26.91 1.63
N ASN A 7 8.54 -26.08 2.67
CA ASN A 7 7.43 -25.15 2.90
C ASN A 7 7.38 -24.20 1.69
N GLU A 8 6.52 -24.52 0.74
CA GLU A 8 6.15 -23.69 -0.39
C GLU A 8 5.61 -22.35 0.13
N VAL A 9 6.52 -21.38 0.18
CA VAL A 9 6.20 -19.96 0.29
C VAL A 9 5.34 -19.65 -0.92
N LEU A 10 4.02 -19.61 -0.71
CA LEU A 10 3.07 -19.06 -1.65
C LEU A 10 3.41 -17.58 -1.81
N VAL A 11 4.32 -17.29 -2.73
CA VAL A 11 4.59 -15.94 -3.22
C VAL A 11 3.30 -15.52 -3.91
N ASP A 12 2.50 -14.73 -3.19
CA ASP A 12 1.24 -14.16 -3.64
C ASP A 12 1.43 -13.44 -4.97
N ASN A 13 1.23 -14.16 -6.08
CA ASN A 13 0.94 -13.57 -7.38
C ASN A 13 -0.55 -13.16 -7.45
N GLU A 14 -1.18 -12.89 -6.30
CA GLU A 14 -2.50 -12.26 -6.22
C GLU A 14 -2.43 -10.90 -6.92
N SER A 15 -3.33 -10.66 -7.86
CA SER A 15 -3.44 -9.35 -8.51
C SER A 15 -4.09 -8.33 -7.55
N ALA A 16 -3.96 -7.04 -7.85
CA ALA A 16 -4.56 -5.99 -7.03
C ALA A 16 -6.10 -6.15 -6.94
N GLU A 17 -6.72 -6.67 -8.01
CA GLU A 17 -8.15 -6.95 -8.10
C GLU A 17 -8.60 -8.06 -7.13
N THR A 18 -7.83 -9.13 -6.99
CA THR A 18 -8.13 -10.20 -6.02
C THR A 18 -8.01 -9.70 -4.59
N CYS A 19 -6.94 -8.94 -4.30
CA CYS A 19 -6.74 -8.33 -2.98
C CYS A 19 -7.86 -7.33 -2.64
N LEU A 20 -8.34 -6.57 -3.62
CA LEU A 20 -9.47 -5.65 -3.46
C LEU A 20 -10.76 -6.38 -3.13
N SER A 21 -11.07 -7.44 -3.89
CA SER A 21 -12.27 -8.25 -3.68
C SER A 21 -12.26 -8.85 -2.27
N ARG A 22 -11.13 -9.41 -1.85
CA ARG A 22 -10.94 -9.94 -0.50
C ARG A 22 -11.13 -8.88 0.58
N ALA A 23 -10.57 -7.69 0.40
CA ALA A 23 -10.74 -6.59 1.34
C ALA A 23 -12.22 -6.16 1.44
N GLN A 24 -12.92 -6.08 0.32
CA GLN A 24 -14.34 -5.72 0.28
C GLN A 24 -15.24 -6.74 0.97
N GLU A 25 -14.94 -8.04 0.83
CA GLU A 25 -15.66 -9.12 1.51
C GLU A 25 -15.42 -9.13 3.04
N LEU A 26 -14.23 -8.72 3.48
CA LEU A 26 -13.87 -8.68 4.90
C LEU A 26 -14.54 -7.52 5.66
N VAL A 27 -14.84 -6.40 5.00
CA VAL A 27 -15.47 -5.24 5.65
C VAL A 27 -16.82 -5.56 6.31
N PRO A 28 -17.81 -6.17 5.64
CA PRO A 28 -19.10 -6.46 6.27
C PRO A 28 -18.94 -7.45 7.44
N VAL A 29 -18.04 -8.42 7.33
CA VAL A 29 -17.72 -9.37 8.41
C VAL A 29 -17.13 -8.65 9.62
N ALA A 30 -16.16 -7.76 9.40
CA ALA A 30 -15.57 -6.94 10.46
C ALA A 30 -16.59 -6.01 11.13
N LEU A 31 -17.51 -5.43 10.36
CA LEU A 31 -18.58 -4.58 10.87
C LEU A 31 -19.59 -5.37 11.71
N GLU A 32 -20.00 -6.56 11.27
CA GLU A 32 -20.88 -7.44 12.03
C GLU A 32 -20.25 -7.79 13.38
N LYS A 33 -19.01 -8.30 13.35
CA LYS A 33 -18.28 -8.69 14.56
C LYS A 33 -18.08 -7.51 15.51
N ALA A 34 -17.69 -6.35 14.99
CA ALA A 34 -17.54 -5.14 15.79
C ALA A 34 -18.85 -4.70 16.49
N ARG A 35 -20.01 -4.95 15.88
CA ARG A 35 -21.34 -4.64 16.45
C ARG A 35 -21.77 -5.65 17.52
N GLU A 36 -21.30 -6.89 17.45
CA GLU A 36 -21.57 -7.91 18.47
C GLU A 36 -20.81 -7.63 19.78
N VAL A 37 -19.72 -6.84 19.73
CA VAL A 37 -18.91 -6.54 20.90
C VAL A 37 -19.67 -5.66 21.91
N LYS A 38 -19.87 -6.18 23.12
CA LYS A 38 -20.45 -5.43 24.25
C LYS A 38 -19.39 -4.67 25.08
N GLY A 39 -18.13 -5.06 24.98
CA GLY A 39 -17.00 -4.40 25.65
C GLY A 39 -16.53 -3.13 24.93
N PHE A 40 -16.01 -2.14 25.68
CA PHE A 40 -15.39 -0.93 25.13
C PHE A 40 -16.21 -0.19 24.02
N PRO A 41 -17.52 0.05 24.23
CA PRO A 41 -18.41 0.54 23.16
C PRO A 41 -17.97 1.87 22.55
N GLY A 42 -17.33 2.77 23.32
CA GLY A 42 -16.81 4.03 22.80
C GLY A 42 -15.70 3.85 21.75
N ARG A 43 -14.77 2.92 21.98
CA ARG A 43 -13.67 2.63 21.04
C ARG A 43 -14.18 1.89 19.81
N TRP A 44 -15.02 0.88 20.02
CA TRP A 44 -15.64 0.13 18.92
C TRP A 44 -16.53 1.01 18.05
N LYS A 45 -17.26 1.98 18.62
CA LYS A 45 -18.01 2.97 17.83
C LYS A 45 -17.10 3.74 16.87
N MET A 46 -15.92 4.17 17.32
CA MET A 46 -14.96 4.86 16.45
C MET A 46 -14.38 3.93 15.39
N ILE A 47 -14.05 2.69 15.76
CA ILE A 47 -13.56 1.66 14.82
C ILE A 47 -14.62 1.39 13.74
N ILE A 48 -15.89 1.21 14.10
CA ILE A 48 -17.01 0.99 13.18
C ILE A 48 -17.13 2.13 12.17
N LEU A 49 -17.07 3.39 12.64
CA LEU A 49 -17.13 4.56 11.75
C LEU A 49 -15.97 4.59 10.73
N LYS A 50 -14.78 4.10 11.11
CA LYS A 50 -13.62 4.00 10.21
C LYS A 50 -13.77 2.83 9.24
N LEU A 51 -14.23 1.67 9.72
CA LEU A 51 -14.51 0.49 8.88
C LEU A 51 -15.55 0.82 7.79
N GLN A 52 -16.57 1.61 8.11
CA GLN A 52 -17.57 2.06 7.13
C GLN A 52 -16.99 2.97 6.03
N GLN A 53 -15.88 3.65 6.29
CA GLN A 53 -15.22 4.50 5.28
C GLN A 53 -14.34 3.70 4.34
N ILE A 54 -13.84 2.53 4.75
CA ILE A 54 -12.93 1.70 3.94
C ILE A 54 -13.52 1.38 2.55
N PRO A 55 -14.77 0.89 2.40
CA PRO A 55 -15.34 0.57 1.10
C PRO A 55 -15.30 1.75 0.13
N SER A 56 -15.65 2.96 0.57
CA SER A 56 -15.60 4.15 -0.27
C SER A 56 -14.18 4.44 -0.78
N ARG A 57 -13.18 4.32 0.11
CA ARG A 57 -11.77 4.52 -0.26
C ARG A 57 -11.27 3.43 -1.21
N LEU A 58 -11.72 2.20 -1.03
CA LEU A 58 -11.38 1.09 -1.92
C LEU A 58 -11.99 1.29 -3.31
N SER A 59 -13.24 1.75 -3.40
CA SER A 59 -13.89 2.10 -4.67
C SER A 59 -13.22 3.27 -5.38
N ASP A 60 -12.83 4.33 -4.64
CA ASP A 60 -12.08 5.45 -5.19
C ASP A 60 -10.72 4.99 -5.73
N LEU A 61 -10.05 4.06 -5.02
CA LEU A 61 -8.75 3.51 -5.40
C LEU A 61 -8.83 2.62 -6.64
N SER A 62 -9.85 1.76 -6.74
CA SER A 62 -10.03 0.84 -7.87
C SER A 62 -10.47 1.55 -9.15
N SER A 63 -11.15 2.69 -9.01
CA SER A 63 -11.55 3.54 -10.14
C SER A 63 -10.36 4.28 -10.78
N HIS A 64 -9.17 4.24 -10.15
CA HIS A 64 -7.99 4.94 -10.65
C HIS A 64 -7.27 4.12 -11.74
N PRO A 65 -6.90 4.71 -12.89
CA PRO A 65 -6.23 4.00 -14.00
C PRO A 65 -4.82 3.45 -13.68
N CYS A 66 -4.31 3.75 -12.48
CA CYS A 66 -3.00 3.33 -11.99
C CYS A 66 -3.08 2.13 -11.05
N PHE A 67 -4.30 1.68 -10.72
CA PHE A 67 -4.59 0.63 -9.75
C PHE A 67 -3.88 -0.70 -10.07
N SER A 68 -4.04 -1.20 -11.29
CA SER A 68 -3.48 -2.48 -11.72
C SER A 68 -1.98 -2.45 -12.02
N LYS A 69 -1.39 -1.25 -12.17
CA LYS A 69 0.02 -1.06 -12.55
C LYS A 69 0.95 -0.73 -11.40
N ASN A 70 0.41 -0.35 -10.23
CA ASN A 70 1.20 0.07 -9.09
C ASN A 70 1.27 -1.01 -8.02
N ALA A 71 2.47 -1.53 -7.76
CA ALA A 71 2.75 -2.43 -6.65
C ALA A 71 2.28 -1.86 -5.29
N LEU A 72 2.37 -0.53 -5.12
CA LEU A 72 1.91 0.17 -3.93
C LEU A 72 0.40 0.04 -3.67
N CYS A 73 -0.42 -0.06 -4.72
CA CYS A 73 -1.86 -0.28 -4.56
C CYS A 73 -2.12 -1.67 -3.99
N LYS A 74 -1.41 -2.68 -4.50
CA LYS A 74 -1.48 -4.05 -3.99
C LYS A 74 -1.03 -4.13 -2.52
N GLU A 75 0.12 -3.55 -2.18
CA GLU A 75 0.63 -3.52 -0.80
C GLU A 75 -0.35 -2.84 0.16
N GLN A 76 -0.95 -1.71 -0.26
CA GLN A 76 -1.95 -1.02 0.54
C GLN A 76 -3.20 -1.88 0.77
N LEU A 77 -3.68 -2.59 -0.25
CA LEU A 77 -4.83 -3.49 -0.11
C LEU A 77 -4.54 -4.68 0.79
N GLN A 78 -3.31 -5.21 0.76
CA GLN A 78 -2.88 -6.24 1.68
C GLN A 78 -2.82 -5.71 3.12
N ALA A 79 -2.31 -4.50 3.34
CA ALA A 79 -2.29 -3.84 4.65
C ALA A 79 -3.72 -3.59 5.20
N VAL A 80 -4.64 -3.14 4.36
CA VAL A 80 -6.07 -3.00 4.69
C VAL A 80 -6.65 -4.35 5.08
N SER A 81 -6.45 -5.38 4.24
CA SER A 81 -6.95 -6.75 4.51
C SER A 81 -6.43 -7.30 5.83
N LYS A 82 -5.14 -7.09 6.14
CA LYS A 82 -4.53 -7.52 7.39
C LYS A 82 -5.16 -6.81 8.59
N THR A 83 -5.39 -5.51 8.47
CA THR A 83 -6.02 -4.71 9.53
C THR A 83 -7.48 -5.11 9.75
N LEU A 84 -8.22 -5.44 8.68
CA LEU A 84 -9.58 -5.96 8.78
C LEU A 84 -9.64 -7.31 9.49
N LYS A 85 -8.71 -8.24 9.18
CA LYS A 85 -8.59 -9.53 9.88
C LYS A 85 -8.28 -9.32 11.37
N GLU A 86 -7.34 -8.44 11.68
CA GLU A 86 -7.01 -8.09 13.07
C GLU A 86 -8.21 -7.50 13.82
N ALA A 87 -9.03 -6.67 13.15
CA ALA A 87 -10.27 -6.16 13.72
C ALA A 87 -11.27 -7.29 14.06
N ILE A 88 -11.41 -8.28 13.19
CA ILE A 88 -12.27 -9.46 13.41
C ILE A 88 -11.76 -10.27 14.60
N GLU A 89 -10.46 -10.54 14.69
CA GLU A 89 -9.84 -11.29 15.79
C GLU A 89 -10.03 -10.56 17.13
N LEU A 90 -9.78 -9.25 17.17
CA LEU A 90 -9.97 -8.45 18.38
C LEU A 90 -11.45 -8.37 18.78
N ALA A 91 -12.37 -8.31 17.83
CA ALA A 91 -13.80 -8.35 18.11
C ALA A 91 -14.20 -9.69 18.74
N ASP A 92 -13.73 -10.81 18.18
CA ASP A 92 -14.01 -12.16 18.70
C ASP A 92 -13.43 -12.35 20.11
N LEU A 93 -12.21 -11.86 20.37
CA LEU A 93 -11.62 -11.85 21.71
C LEU A 93 -12.42 -11.01 22.71
N CYS A 94 -12.95 -9.87 22.28
CA CYS A 94 -13.81 -9.03 23.13
C CYS A 94 -15.16 -9.69 23.41
N VAL A 95 -15.76 -10.38 22.44
CA VAL A 95 -17.03 -11.11 22.59
C VAL A 95 -16.87 -12.31 23.53
N LYS A 96 -15.77 -13.05 23.39
CA LYS A 96 -15.48 -14.22 24.23
C LYS A 96 -14.93 -13.86 25.61
N GLU A 97 -14.67 -12.57 25.87
CA GLU A 97 -14.02 -12.06 27.08
C GLU A 97 -12.68 -12.73 27.40
N LYS A 98 -12.01 -13.31 26.38
CA LYS A 98 -10.77 -14.09 26.51
C LYS A 98 -9.52 -13.22 26.41
N TYR A 99 -9.53 -12.02 26.98
CA TYR A 99 -8.38 -11.11 26.92
C TYR A 99 -7.59 -11.11 28.23
N GLU A 100 -6.26 -11.28 28.13
CA GLU A 100 -5.34 -11.41 29.28
C GLU A 100 -5.21 -10.13 30.14
N GLY A 101 -5.80 -9.01 29.71
CA GLY A 101 -5.86 -7.79 30.50
C GLY A 101 -6.68 -6.68 29.84
N LYS A 102 -7.51 -5.99 30.63
CA LYS A 102 -8.37 -4.89 30.14
C LYS A 102 -7.57 -3.75 29.52
N LEU A 103 -6.40 -3.42 30.08
CA LEU A 103 -5.50 -2.39 29.57
C LEU A 103 -4.83 -2.80 28.26
N ARG A 104 -4.43 -4.07 28.14
CA ARG A 104 -3.83 -4.59 26.91
C ARG A 104 -4.82 -4.52 25.77
N MET A 105 -6.04 -4.99 25.99
CA MET A 105 -7.12 -4.89 25.00
C MET A 105 -7.44 -3.44 24.62
N GLN A 106 -7.47 -2.50 25.58
CA GLN A 106 -7.62 -1.08 25.24
C GLN A 106 -6.50 -0.57 24.33
N SER A 107 -5.25 -0.90 24.65
CA SER A 107 -4.10 -0.55 23.81
C SER A 107 -4.19 -1.17 22.43
N ASP A 108 -4.65 -2.42 22.32
CA ASP A 108 -4.80 -3.11 21.03
C ASP A 108 -5.91 -2.44 20.19
N LEU A 109 -7.02 -2.04 20.81
CA LEU A 109 -8.09 -1.28 20.14
C LEU A 109 -7.64 0.12 19.71
N ASP A 110 -6.86 0.82 20.54
CA ASP A 110 -6.29 2.13 20.20
C ASP A 110 -5.27 2.00 19.05
N ALA A 111 -4.45 0.94 19.05
CA ALA A 111 -3.54 0.62 17.96
C ALA A 111 -4.28 0.26 16.66
N LEU A 112 -5.33 -0.57 16.74
CA LEU A 112 -6.19 -0.91 15.61
C LEU A 112 -6.84 0.34 15.01
N SER A 113 -7.36 1.21 15.87
CA SER A 113 -7.93 2.51 15.49
C SER A 113 -6.92 3.37 14.72
N GLY A 114 -5.66 3.42 15.19
CA GLY A 114 -4.57 4.11 14.49
C GLY A 114 -4.18 3.47 13.15
N LYS A 115 -4.13 2.14 13.07
CA LYS A 115 -3.88 1.41 11.80
C LYS A 115 -4.96 1.72 10.76
N LEU A 116 -6.23 1.76 11.18
CA LEU A 116 -7.35 2.13 10.31
C LEU A 116 -7.22 3.58 9.78
N ASP A 117 -6.82 4.54 10.64
CA ASP A 117 -6.57 5.92 10.18
C ASP A 117 -5.43 5.99 9.16
N LEU A 118 -4.33 5.28 9.41
CA LEU A 118 -3.20 5.21 8.48
C LEU A 118 -3.65 4.64 7.14
N ASN A 119 -4.36 3.51 7.13
CA ASN A 119 -4.89 2.92 5.90
C ASN A 119 -5.81 3.88 5.14
N LEU A 120 -6.71 4.60 5.83
CA LEU A 120 -7.60 5.59 5.19
C LEU A 120 -6.81 6.75 4.59
N ARG A 121 -5.78 7.23 5.29
CA ARG A 121 -4.89 8.29 4.81
C ARG A 121 -4.05 7.83 3.63
N ASP A 122 -3.48 6.64 3.69
CA ASP A 122 -2.62 6.10 2.65
C ASP A 122 -3.41 5.79 1.38
N CYS A 123 -4.61 5.22 1.48
CA CYS A 123 -5.53 5.12 0.34
C CYS A 123 -5.82 6.51 -0.27
N GLY A 124 -6.12 7.51 0.57
CA GLY A 124 -6.36 8.88 0.11
C GLY A 124 -5.12 9.53 -0.53
N LEU A 125 -3.92 9.23 -0.03
CA LEU A 125 -2.67 9.69 -0.60
C LEU A 125 -2.36 8.98 -1.91
N LEU A 126 -2.59 7.68 -2.04
CA LEU A 126 -2.39 6.97 -3.31
C LEU A 126 -3.33 7.49 -4.39
N ILE A 127 -4.58 7.81 -4.04
CA ILE A 127 -5.53 8.43 -4.97
C ILE A 127 -5.05 9.84 -5.36
N LYS A 128 -4.62 10.67 -4.41
CA LYS A 128 -4.14 12.04 -4.68
C LYS A 128 -2.79 12.08 -5.40
N THR A 129 -1.93 11.10 -5.13
CA THR A 129 -0.52 11.07 -5.55
C THR A 129 -0.28 10.07 -6.69
N GLY A 130 -1.33 9.39 -7.15
CA GLY A 130 -1.33 8.54 -8.36
C GLY A 130 -0.93 9.28 -9.64
N CYS A 131 -0.74 10.60 -9.58
CA CYS A 131 -0.16 11.42 -10.64
C CYS A 131 1.24 11.99 -10.33
N SER A 132 1.80 11.86 -9.10
CA SER A 132 2.99 12.65 -8.74
C SER A 132 4.06 11.99 -7.86
N ARG A 133 3.92 10.74 -7.37
CA ARG A 133 4.97 10.10 -6.54
C ARG A 133 5.79 9.00 -7.24
N TRP A 134 5.70 8.93 -8.56
CA TRP A 134 6.81 8.39 -9.38
C TRP A 134 7.47 9.48 -10.25
N GLY A 135 7.00 10.72 -10.18
CA GLY A 135 7.54 11.85 -10.92
C GLY A 135 8.71 12.57 -10.23
N TYR A 136 8.80 12.58 -8.90
CA TYR A 136 9.89 13.30 -8.20
C TYR A 136 11.19 12.51 -8.00
N PHE A 137 11.33 11.31 -8.60
CA PHE A 137 12.65 10.71 -8.84
C PHE A 137 13.05 10.72 -10.33
N ALA A 138 12.15 11.15 -11.23
CA ALA A 138 12.42 11.31 -12.67
C ALA A 138 12.51 12.78 -13.11
N ASP A 139 11.90 13.73 -12.39
CA ASP A 139 12.05 15.17 -12.70
C ASP A 139 13.32 15.80 -12.12
N SER A 140 14.05 15.11 -11.23
CA SER A 140 15.42 15.52 -10.90
C SER A 140 16.41 15.23 -12.04
N CYS A 141 16.02 14.48 -13.07
CA CYS A 141 16.80 14.35 -14.30
C CYS A 141 16.33 15.31 -15.41
N SER A 142 15.05 15.69 -15.47
CA SER A 142 14.58 16.71 -16.45
C SER A 142 14.93 18.15 -16.07
N TRP A 143 15.01 18.48 -14.78
CA TRP A 143 15.59 19.77 -14.35
C TRP A 143 17.10 19.86 -14.60
N PHE A 144 17.81 18.73 -14.64
CA PHE A 144 19.23 18.72 -15.01
C PHE A 144 19.44 18.84 -16.53
N PHE A 145 18.46 18.44 -17.35
CA PHE A 145 18.55 18.53 -18.81
C PHE A 145 18.05 19.86 -19.41
N SER A 146 17.26 20.68 -18.69
CA SER A 146 16.88 22.02 -19.16
C SER A 146 17.94 23.11 -18.95
N ARG A 147 19.12 22.78 -18.39
CA ARG A 147 20.27 23.70 -18.28
C ARG A 147 21.41 23.37 -19.26
N ALA A 148 21.32 22.26 -19.99
CA ALA A 148 22.25 21.92 -21.06
C ALA A 148 21.45 21.67 -22.34
N GLY A 149 21.48 22.63 -23.26
CA GLY A 149 20.56 22.71 -24.38
C GLY A 149 20.56 21.52 -25.35
N GLY A 150 19.37 21.32 -25.95
CA GLY A 150 19.18 20.78 -27.30
C GLY A 150 19.39 19.28 -27.49
N CYS A 151 18.30 18.51 -27.54
CA CYS A 151 18.23 17.29 -28.34
C CYS A 151 16.80 17.04 -28.83
N ASP A 152 16.66 16.88 -30.15
CA ASP A 152 15.44 16.62 -30.90
C ASP A 152 14.75 15.29 -30.48
N PRO A 153 13.40 15.22 -30.43
CA PRO A 153 12.68 14.02 -30.01
C PRO A 153 12.35 13.11 -31.20
N LEU A 154 13.33 12.40 -31.74
CA LEU A 154 13.09 11.26 -32.63
C LEU A 154 14.09 10.14 -32.30
N GLN A 155 13.57 8.91 -32.17
CA GLN A 155 14.25 7.62 -31.90
C GLN A 155 14.19 7.11 -30.45
N TYR A 156 12.98 6.79 -29.95
CA TYR A 156 12.83 5.73 -28.93
C TYR A 156 12.48 4.42 -29.64
N LYS A 157 13.48 3.82 -30.30
CA LYS A 157 13.44 2.43 -30.76
C LYS A 157 14.84 1.82 -30.64
N GLY A 158 14.98 0.96 -29.65
CA GLY A 158 15.82 -0.24 -29.78
C GLY A 158 17.28 -0.10 -29.38
N ILE A 159 17.63 -0.96 -28.41
CA ILE A 159 18.81 -1.83 -28.46
C ILE A 159 20.16 -1.23 -28.05
N ALA A 160 20.76 -1.96 -27.09
CA ALA A 160 22.16 -2.05 -26.69
C ALA A 160 22.75 -0.91 -25.85
N CYS A 161 23.06 -1.26 -24.59
CA CYS A 161 24.20 -0.70 -23.90
C CYS A 161 25.49 -1.14 -24.63
N PRO A 162 26.38 -0.22 -25.02
CA PRO A 162 27.76 -0.57 -25.34
C PRO A 162 28.73 -0.02 -24.29
N ALA A 163 29.79 -0.79 -24.15
CA ALA A 163 30.91 -0.66 -23.24
C ALA A 163 31.49 0.76 -23.08
N SER A 164 31.89 1.04 -21.85
CA SER A 164 32.82 2.10 -21.49
C SER A 164 34.20 1.78 -22.05
N ASP A 165 34.59 2.46 -23.14
CA ASP A 165 35.99 2.61 -23.51
C ASP A 165 36.19 3.89 -24.33
N ARG A 166 37.43 4.41 -24.28
CA ARG A 166 37.97 5.60 -24.96
C ARG A 166 37.81 6.93 -24.21
N ALA A 167 38.83 7.47 -23.53
CA ALA A 167 40.16 7.91 -23.99
C ALA A 167 40.13 9.14 -24.91
N LEU A 168 41.00 10.12 -24.56
CA LEU A 168 41.49 11.25 -25.38
C LEU A 168 40.45 12.34 -25.69
N GLY A 169 40.69 13.64 -25.59
CA GLY A 169 41.92 14.41 -25.56
C GLY A 169 41.67 15.75 -26.28
N GLY A 170 42.38 16.80 -25.88
CA GLY A 170 42.47 18.11 -26.59
C GLY A 170 41.30 19.07 -26.32
N LYS A 171 41.45 20.39 -26.39
CA LYS A 171 42.56 21.34 -26.64
C LYS A 171 41.93 22.77 -26.55
N ALA A 172 42.80 23.78 -26.65
CA ALA A 172 42.53 25.19 -27.01
C ALA A 172 42.16 26.12 -25.84
N GLN A 173 43.09 27.02 -25.43
CA GLN A 173 43.29 28.41 -25.94
C GLN A 173 42.23 29.36 -25.37
N SER A 174 42.46 30.62 -25.02
CA SER A 174 43.58 31.56 -25.14
C SER A 174 43.09 32.83 -24.42
N SER A 175 43.92 33.47 -23.60
CA SER A 175 44.28 34.89 -23.74
C SER A 175 45.32 35.28 -22.70
#